data_AF-A0A453MAM4-F1
#
_entry.id   AF-A0A453MAM4-F1
#
_cell.length_a   1.000
_cell.length_b   1.000
_cell.length_c   1.000
_cell.angle_alpha   90.00
_cell.angle_beta   90.00
_cell.angle_gamma   90.00
#
_symmetry.space_group_name_H-M   'P 1'
#
loop_
_entity.id
_entity.type
_entity.pdbx_description
1 polymer ?
#
loop_
_entity_poly.entity_id
_entity_poly.type
_entity_poly.pdbx_seq_one_letter_code
_entity_poly.pdbx_strand_id
1 'polypeptide(L)'
;MTAAALYISGALTTGLAPNFVVLIIGRLLYGVGIGLAMHGAPLYIAETCPSQIRGTLISFKELFIVGGILFGYLVGSYEIDVVGGWRYMFGFSAPLAAIMAVGMWSLPPSPRWLLLRAVQGKGPMEDNKKKAMNALRRLKGPSASDKVLTDEIENNLSSIKAAYADQAEGSIFQVFE
;
A
#
# COMPACT_ATOMS: atom_id res chain seq x y z
N MET A 1 6.50 2.97 -1.90
CA MET A 1 7.34 4.14 -2.25
C MET A 1 7.08 4.63 -3.66
N THR A 2 7.21 3.80 -4.71
CA THR A 2 6.95 4.21 -6.11
C THR A 2 5.54 4.77 -6.30
N ALA A 3 4.51 4.11 -5.75
CA ALA A 3 3.13 4.60 -5.80
C ALA A 3 2.95 5.97 -5.12
N ALA A 4 3.58 6.18 -3.97
CA ALA A 4 3.54 7.45 -3.24
C ALA A 4 4.25 8.58 -3.99
N ALA A 5 5.38 8.29 -4.63
CA ALA A 5 6.10 9.26 -5.46
C ALA A 5 5.28 9.68 -6.69
N LEU A 6 4.63 8.74 -7.37
CA LEU A 6 3.72 9.02 -8.48
C LEU A 6 2.50 9.83 -8.03
N TYR A 7 1.95 9.50 -6.86
CA TYR A 7 0.82 10.22 -6.29
C TYR A 7 1.16 11.69 -5.96
N ILE A 8 2.27 11.92 -5.25
CA ILE A 8 2.72 13.28 -4.86
C ILE A 8 3.10 14.10 -6.10
N SER A 9 3.84 13.53 -7.05
CA SER A 9 4.20 14.22 -8.29
C SER A 9 2.99 14.57 -9.15
N GLY A 10 2.03 13.65 -9.28
CA GLY A 10 0.76 13.89 -9.97
C GLY A 10 -0.09 14.97 -9.29
N ALA A 11 -0.19 14.95 -7.96
CA ALA A 11 -0.93 15.95 -7.20
C ALA A 11 -0.30 17.35 -7.33
N LEU A 12 1.03 17.46 -7.20
CA LEU A 12 1.74 18.73 -7.34
C LEU A 12 1.62 19.30 -8.76
N THR A 13 1.75 18.44 -9.77
CA THR A 13 1.61 18.83 -11.18
C THR A 13 0.18 19.32 -11.48
N THR A 14 -0.83 18.68 -10.87
CA THR A 14 -2.23 19.08 -11.04
C THR A 14 -2.54 20.40 -10.31
N GLY A 15 -2.00 20.59 -9.10
CA GLY A 15 -2.21 21.81 -8.30
C GLY A 15 -1.54 23.06 -8.89
N LEU A 16 -0.37 22.90 -9.51
CA LEU A 16 0.39 23.98 -10.15
C LEU A 16 0.15 24.10 -11.65
N ALA A 17 -0.81 23.36 -12.22
CA ALA A 17 -1.03 23.32 -13.65
C ALA A 17 -1.34 24.73 -14.23
N PRO A 18 -0.53 25.23 -15.18
CA PRO A 18 -0.78 26.52 -15.85
C PRO A 18 -1.69 26.37 -17.08
N ASN A 19 -1.84 25.16 -17.62
CA ASN A 19 -2.64 24.88 -18.81
C ASN A 19 -3.38 23.53 -18.70
N PHE A 20 -4.37 23.32 -19.56
CA PHE A 20 -5.23 22.14 -19.55
C PHE A 20 -4.46 20.83 -19.82
N VAL A 21 -3.42 20.89 -20.67
CA VAL A 21 -2.61 19.71 -21.01
C VAL A 21 -1.82 19.20 -19.80
N VAL A 22 -1.19 20.09 -19.04
CA VAL A 22 -0.46 19.75 -17.81
C VAL A 22 -1.42 19.18 -16.75
N LEU A 23 -2.66 19.68 -16.69
CA LEU A 23 -3.69 19.14 -15.80
C LEU A 23 -4.04 17.69 -16.15
N ILE A 24 -4.19 17.36 -17.43
CA ILE A 24 -4.45 15.97 -17.88
C ILE A 24 -3.27 15.06 -17.54
N ILE A 25 -2.03 15.50 -17.80
CA ILE A 25 -0.83 14.71 -17.49
C ILE A 25 -0.73 14.45 -15.97
N GLY A 26 -0.97 15.48 -15.16
CA GLY A 26 -1.04 15.35 -13.70
C GLY A 26 -2.10 14.35 -13.23
N ARG A 27 -3.29 14.38 -13.83
CA ARG A 27 -4.40 13.43 -13.57
C ARG A 27 -4.02 11.99 -13.92
N LEU A 28 -3.33 11.77 -15.04
CA LEU A 28 -2.86 10.43 -15.43
C LEU A 28 -1.83 9.88 -14.43
N LEU A 29 -0.82 10.68 -14.08
CA LEU A 29 0.19 10.30 -13.09
C LEU A 29 -0.42 10.02 -11.71
N TYR A 30 -1.33 10.90 -11.29
CA TYR A 30 -2.06 10.74 -10.04
C TYR A 30 -2.91 9.47 -10.04
N GLY A 31 -3.61 9.17 -11.14
CA GLY A 31 -4.43 7.97 -11.30
C GLY A 31 -3.63 6.68 -11.22
N VAL A 32 -2.46 6.63 -11.86
CA VAL A 32 -1.56 5.46 -11.75
C VAL A 32 -1.06 5.30 -10.32
N GLY A 33 -0.68 6.40 -9.65
CA GLY A 33 -0.25 6.39 -8.25
C GLY A 33 -1.34 5.86 -7.31
N ILE A 34 -2.58 6.35 -7.46
CA ILE A 34 -3.69 5.93 -6.61
C ILE A 34 -4.09 4.47 -6.86
N GLY A 35 -4.09 4.00 -8.11
CA GLY A 35 -4.40 2.61 -8.44
C GLY A 35 -3.46 1.62 -7.78
N LEU A 36 -2.15 1.90 -7.84
CA LEU A 36 -1.13 1.10 -7.16
C LEU A 36 -1.29 1.12 -5.64
N ALA A 37 -1.60 2.29 -5.06
CA ALA A 37 -1.79 2.45 -3.62
C ALA A 37 -3.07 1.74 -3.12
N MET A 38 -4.18 1.83 -3.86
CA MET A 38 -5.47 1.23 -3.50
C MET A 38 -5.42 -0.29 -3.43
N HIS A 39 -4.60 -0.94 -4.24
CA HIS A 39 -4.42 -2.40 -4.19
C HIS A 39 -3.32 -2.83 -3.20
N GLY A 40 -2.30 -2.00 -3.01
CA GLY A 40 -1.23 -2.28 -2.05
C GLY A 40 -1.71 -2.33 -0.59
N ALA A 41 -2.59 -1.41 -0.18
CA ALA A 41 -3.09 -1.34 1.19
C ALA A 41 -3.88 -2.59 1.64
N PRO A 42 -4.92 -3.07 0.93
CA PRO A 42 -5.63 -4.29 1.32
C PRO A 42 -4.75 -5.53 1.22
N LEU A 43 -3.79 -5.58 0.28
CA LEU A 43 -2.81 -6.66 0.21
C LEU A 43 -1.94 -6.69 1.47
N TYR A 44 -1.41 -5.54 1.88
CA TYR A 44 -0.61 -5.44 3.11
C TYR A 44 -1.41 -5.85 4.35
N ILE A 45 -2.66 -5.40 4.46
CA ILE A 45 -3.57 -5.79 5.55
C ILE A 45 -3.84 -7.30 5.51
N ALA A 46 -4.04 -7.88 4.32
CA ALA A 46 -4.28 -9.31 4.18
C ALA A 46 -3.07 -10.17 4.51
N GLU A 47 -1.86 -9.66 4.30
CA GLU A 47 -0.61 -10.36 4.64
C GLU A 47 -0.22 -10.23 6.12
N THR A 48 -0.69 -9.18 6.78
CA THR A 48 -0.18 -8.78 8.10
C THR A 48 -1.16 -9.05 9.24
N CYS A 49 -2.45 -9.04 8.96
CA CYS A 49 -3.49 -9.08 9.99
C CYS A 49 -4.12 -10.47 10.14
N PRO A 50 -4.44 -10.91 11.37
CA PRO A 50 -5.15 -12.16 11.60
C PRO A 50 -6.53 -12.15 10.92
N SER A 51 -6.97 -13.33 10.47
CA SER A 51 -8.18 -13.52 9.66
C SER A 51 -9.45 -12.92 10.29
N GLN A 52 -9.51 -12.87 11.63
CA GLN A 52 -10.65 -12.35 12.39
C GLN A 52 -10.85 -10.83 12.27
N ILE A 53 -9.77 -10.04 12.18
CA ILE A 53 -9.86 -8.56 12.13
C ILE A 53 -9.63 -7.98 10.74
N ARG A 54 -9.25 -8.83 9.77
CA ARG A 54 -8.94 -8.41 8.39
C ARG A 54 -10.11 -7.67 7.76
N GLY A 55 -11.33 -8.17 7.93
CA GLY A 55 -12.55 -7.54 7.39
C GLY A 55 -12.77 -6.14 7.97
N THR A 56 -12.64 -6.00 9.29
CA THR A 56 -12.81 -4.72 9.99
C THR A 56 -11.80 -3.67 9.52
N LEU A 57 -10.53 -4.04 9.37
CA LEU A 57 -9.48 -3.14 8.88
C LEU A 57 -9.71 -2.69 7.43
N ILE A 58 -10.19 -3.61 6.58
CA ILE A 58 -10.56 -3.30 5.20
C ILE A 58 -11.77 -2.35 5.15
N SER A 59 -12.77 -2.55 6.01
CA SER A 59 -13.90 -1.64 6.11
C SER A 59 -13.49 -0.28 6.65
N PHE A 60 -12.56 -0.23 7.61
CA PHE A 60 -12.05 1.00 8.20
C PHE A 60 -11.28 1.86 7.19
N LYS A 61 -10.44 1.26 6.33
CA LYS A 61 -9.81 2.01 5.22
C LYS A 61 -10.86 2.61 4.28
N GLU A 62 -11.95 1.89 4.03
CA GLU A 62 -12.99 2.32 3.09
C GLU A 62 -13.81 3.46 3.69
N LEU A 63 -14.08 3.39 4.99
CA LEU A 63 -14.70 4.48 5.75
C LEU A 63 -13.87 5.77 5.62
N PHE A 64 -12.54 5.70 5.74
CA PHE A 64 -11.68 6.86 5.53
C PHE A 64 -11.71 7.39 4.10
N ILE A 65 -11.76 6.52 3.10
CA ILE A 65 -11.87 6.92 1.69
C ILE A 65 -13.19 7.67 1.45
N VAL A 66 -14.31 7.09 1.87
CA VAL A 66 -15.64 7.70 1.73
C VAL A 66 -15.74 9.00 2.53
N GLY A 67 -15.20 9.02 3.75
CA GLY A 67 -15.12 10.23 4.58
C GLY A 67 -14.29 11.35 3.91
N GLY A 68 -13.16 11.01 3.29
CA GLY A 68 -12.35 11.95 2.52
C GLY A 68 -13.09 12.50 1.30
N ILE A 69 -13.84 11.65 0.59
CA ILE A 69 -14.69 12.07 -0.54
C ILE A 69 -15.76 13.05 -0.07
N LEU A 70 -16.47 12.73 1.04
CA LEU A 70 -17.48 13.60 1.63
C LEU A 70 -16.90 14.96 2.02
N PHE A 71 -15.75 14.96 2.70
CA PHE A 71 -15.06 16.19 3.09
C PHE A 71 -14.65 17.01 1.87
N GLY A 72 -14.17 16.35 0.80
CA GLY A 72 -13.87 17.00 -0.48
C GLY A 72 -15.09 17.69 -1.10
N TYR A 73 -16.27 17.07 -1.06
CA TYR A 73 -17.51 17.69 -1.52
C TYR A 73 -17.94 18.89 -0.65
N LEU A 74 -17.76 18.82 0.67
CA LEU A 74 -18.09 19.93 1.58
C LEU A 74 -17.20 21.15 1.34
N VAL A 75 -15.87 20.94 1.27
CA VAL A 75 -14.91 22.00 0.91
C VAL A 75 -15.22 22.53 -0.48
N GLY A 76 -15.52 21.62 -1.41
CA GLY A 76 -15.86 21.99 -2.77
C GLY A 76 -17.09 22.89 -2.85
N SER A 77 -18.14 22.56 -2.09
CA SER A 77 -19.37 23.36 -2.03
C SER A 77 -19.17 24.74 -1.42
N TYR A 78 -18.21 24.89 -0.49
CA TYR A 78 -17.90 26.18 0.12
C TYR A 78 -17.10 27.10 -0.81
N GLU A 79 -16.31 26.52 -1.71
CA GLU A 79 -15.41 27.25 -2.61
C GLU A 79 -15.93 27.45 -4.04
N ILE A 80 -17.19 27.05 -4.31
CA ILE A 80 -17.83 27.17 -5.63
C ILE A 80 -17.86 28.62 -6.14
N ASP A 81 -18.04 29.60 -5.25
CA ASP A 81 -18.19 31.02 -5.62
C ASP A 81 -16.83 31.73 -5.82
N VAL A 82 -15.71 31.06 -5.54
CA VAL A 82 -14.36 31.66 -5.63
C VAL A 82 -13.73 31.37 -6.99
N VAL A 83 -13.30 32.42 -7.71
CA VAL A 83 -12.55 32.28 -8.97
C VAL A 83 -11.22 31.56 -8.71
N GLY A 84 -11.13 30.31 -9.15
CA GLY A 84 -9.97 29.45 -8.90
C GLY A 84 -10.07 28.57 -7.64
N GLY A 85 -11.24 28.49 -7.00
CA GLY A 85 -11.51 27.67 -5.80
C GLY A 85 -11.09 26.20 -5.93
N TRP A 86 -11.13 25.65 -7.15
CA TRP A 86 -10.66 24.29 -7.44
C TRP A 86 -9.20 24.04 -7.04
N ARG A 87 -8.34 25.07 -7.01
CA ARG A 87 -6.93 24.94 -6.57
C ARG A 87 -6.82 24.72 -5.07
N TYR A 88 -7.66 25.37 -4.27
CA TYR A 88 -7.67 25.20 -2.83
C TYR A 88 -8.26 23.85 -2.42
N MET A 89 -9.15 23.25 -3.23
CA MET A 89 -9.57 21.85 -3.03
C MET A 89 -8.36 20.90 -3.06
N PHE A 90 -7.41 21.10 -3.98
CA PHE A 90 -6.15 20.36 -3.99
C PHE A 90 -5.24 20.75 -2.82
N GLY A 91 -5.20 22.04 -2.44
CA GLY A 91 -4.48 22.53 -1.26
C GLY A 91 -4.92 21.88 0.04
N PHE A 92 -6.22 21.71 0.27
CA PHE A 92 -6.78 21.06 1.46
C PHE A 92 -6.50 19.55 1.52
N SER A 93 -6.34 18.90 0.37
CA SER A 93 -5.95 17.48 0.33
C SER A 93 -4.47 17.25 0.67
N ALA A 94 -3.61 18.27 0.52
CA ALA A 94 -2.17 18.14 0.75
C ALA A 94 -1.78 17.83 2.21
N PRO A 95 -2.35 18.49 3.24
CA PRO A 95 -2.13 18.11 4.64
C PRO A 95 -2.53 16.67 4.93
N LEU A 96 -3.67 16.22 4.40
CA LEU A 96 -4.16 14.85 4.61
C LEU A 96 -3.22 13.82 3.95
N ALA A 97 -2.75 14.11 2.74
CA ALA A 97 -1.76 13.29 2.05
C ALA A 97 -0.41 13.26 2.80
N ALA A 98 0.01 14.38 3.39
CA ALA A 98 1.23 14.45 4.20
C ALA A 98 1.13 13.59 5.46
N ILE A 99 0.00 13.62 6.17
CA ILE A 99 -0.26 12.75 7.31
C ILE A 99 -0.16 11.27 6.90
N MET A 100 -0.77 10.90 5.77
CA MET A 100 -0.65 9.54 5.23
C MET A 100 0.79 9.16 4.87
N ALA A 101 1.56 10.07 4.27
CA ALA A 101 2.95 9.82 3.90
C ALA A 101 3.83 9.56 5.13
N VAL A 102 3.65 10.35 6.20
CA VAL A 102 4.34 10.15 7.48
C VAL A 102 3.94 8.81 8.12
N GLY A 103 2.65 8.45 8.05
CA GLY A 103 2.17 7.16 8.51
C GLY A 103 2.84 5.99 7.76
N MET A 104 2.95 6.09 6.44
CA MET A 104 3.57 5.06 5.60
C MET A 104 5.08 4.91 5.87
N TRP A 105 5.77 6.00 6.21
CA TRP A 105 7.20 5.94 6.60
C TRP A 105 7.40 5.10 7.87
N SER A 106 6.43 5.12 8.78
CA SER A 106 6.51 4.43 10.07
C SER A 106 6.13 2.94 9.99
N LEU A 107 5.56 2.47 8.87
CA LEU A 107 5.15 1.08 8.73
C LEU A 107 6.35 0.15 8.46
N PRO A 108 6.50 -0.96 9.22
CA PRO A 108 7.48 -1.98 8.89
C PRO A 108 7.13 -2.67 7.56
N PRO A 109 8.13 -3.18 6.82
CA PRO A 109 7.89 -3.95 5.59
C PRO A 109 7.08 -5.22 5.87
N SER A 110 6.25 -5.67 4.92
CA SER A 110 5.41 -6.85 5.13
C SER A 110 6.29 -8.10 5.34
N PRO A 111 6.02 -8.92 6.38
CA PRO A 111 6.83 -10.11 6.68
C PRO A 111 6.79 -11.13 5.54
N ARG A 112 5.64 -11.28 4.87
CA ARG A 112 5.46 -12.22 3.76
C ARG A 112 6.26 -11.80 2.52
N TRP A 113 6.32 -10.50 2.21
CA TRP A 113 7.13 -9.98 1.11
C TRP A 113 8.64 -10.21 1.33
N LEU A 114 9.11 -10.08 2.58
CA LEU A 114 10.50 -10.39 2.93
C LEU A 114 10.81 -11.88 2.77
N LEU A 115 9.88 -12.77 3.13
CA LEU A 115 10.01 -14.21 2.91
C LEU A 115 9.95 -14.59 1.42
N LEU A 116 9.08 -13.95 0.64
CA LEU A 116 9.00 -14.15 -0.81
C LEU A 116 10.31 -13.73 -1.50
N ARG A 117 10.91 -12.61 -1.10
CA ARG A 117 12.23 -12.19 -1.60
C ARG A 117 13.35 -13.18 -1.26
N ALA A 118 13.28 -13.79 -0.08
CA ALA A 118 14.22 -14.82 0.34
C ALA A 118 14.09 -16.08 -0.54
N VAL A 119 12.86 -16.49 -0.88
CA VAL A 119 12.59 -17.63 -1.78
C VAL A 119 12.98 -17.32 -3.22
N GLN A 120 12.82 -16.08 -3.68
CA GLN A 120 13.21 -15.61 -5.02
C GLN A 120 14.73 -15.46 -5.21
N GLY A 121 15.56 -15.79 -4.21
CA GLY A 121 17.01 -15.63 -4.28
C GLY A 121 17.49 -14.17 -4.32
N LYS A 122 16.61 -13.19 -4.06
CA LYS A 122 16.95 -11.76 -4.04
C LYS A 122 17.50 -11.38 -2.66
N GLY A 123 18.73 -11.80 -2.38
CA GLY A 123 19.54 -11.45 -1.20
C GLY A 123 19.79 -12.60 -0.21
N PRO A 124 20.62 -12.39 0.83
CA PRO A 124 20.96 -13.42 1.81
C PRO A 124 19.72 -13.89 2.59
N MET A 125 19.48 -15.20 2.59
CA MET A 125 18.28 -15.81 3.18
C MET A 125 18.16 -15.56 4.69
N GLU A 126 19.29 -15.51 5.41
CA GLU A 126 19.31 -15.20 6.84
C GLU A 126 18.90 -13.76 7.16
N ASP A 127 19.35 -12.78 6.37
CA ASP A 127 19.06 -11.36 6.61
C ASP A 127 17.58 -11.04 6.37
N ASN A 128 16.99 -11.64 5.34
CA ASN A 128 15.57 -11.48 5.05
C ASN A 128 14.70 -12.18 6.12
N LYS A 129 15.11 -13.34 6.63
CA LYS A 129 14.43 -14.03 7.74
C LYS A 129 14.50 -13.22 9.04
N LYS A 130 15.65 -12.62 9.36
CA LYS A 130 15.82 -11.71 10.52
C LYS A 130 14.96 -10.45 10.39
N LYS A 131 14.89 -9.84 9.21
CA LYS A 131 14.03 -8.66 8.96
C LYS A 131 12.55 -9.00 9.07
N ALA A 132 12.13 -10.17 8.57
CA ALA A 132 10.74 -10.63 8.67
C ALA A 132 10.35 -10.87 10.14
N MET A 133 11.25 -11.47 10.93
CA MET A 133 11.05 -11.69 12.36
C MET A 133 10.95 -10.39 13.14
N ASN A 134 11.78 -9.39 12.81
CA ASN A 134 11.72 -8.07 13.46
C ASN A 134 10.45 -7.27 13.07
N ALA A 135 9.97 -7.43 11.82
CA ALA A 135 8.70 -6.87 11.38
C ALA A 135 7.51 -7.51 12.13
N LEU A 136 7.47 -8.85 12.24
CA LEU A 136 6.46 -9.59 13.02
C LEU A 136 6.45 -9.17 14.49
N ARG A 137 7.63 -8.98 15.08
CA ARG A 137 7.78 -8.54 16.48
C ARG A 137 7.24 -7.12 16.70
N ARG A 138 7.41 -6.21 15.73
CA ARG A 138 6.80 -4.87 15.75
C ARG A 138 5.28 -4.89 15.57
N LEU A 139 4.76 -5.86 14.81
CA LEU A 139 3.33 -5.97 14.49
C LEU A 139 2.49 -6.65 15.58
N LYS A 140 3.01 -7.69 16.23
CA LYS A 140 2.32 -8.43 17.32
C LYS A 140 2.70 -7.94 18.73
N GLY A 141 3.72 -7.08 18.86
CA GLY A 141 4.19 -6.55 20.14
C GLY A 141 5.06 -7.53 20.94
N PRO A 142 5.58 -7.12 22.11
CA PRO A 142 6.60 -7.86 22.87
C PRO A 142 6.15 -9.19 23.49
N SER A 143 4.86 -9.51 23.43
CA SER A 143 4.21 -10.64 24.14
C SER A 143 4.18 -11.95 23.33
N ALA A 144 4.58 -11.92 22.05
CA ALA A 144 4.58 -13.11 21.22
C ALA A 144 5.82 -13.98 21.51
N SER A 145 5.59 -15.21 21.97
CA SER A 145 6.64 -16.21 22.23
C SER A 145 7.47 -16.45 20.97
N ASP A 146 8.80 -16.36 21.07
CA ASP A 146 9.74 -16.52 19.95
C ASP A 146 9.50 -17.83 19.16
N LYS A 147 9.03 -18.89 19.83
CA LYS A 147 8.66 -20.17 19.20
C LYS A 147 7.46 -20.05 18.25
N VAL A 148 6.45 -19.28 18.62
CA VAL A 148 5.25 -19.07 17.79
C VAL A 148 5.59 -18.25 16.54
N LEU A 149 6.50 -17.27 16.68
CA LEU A 149 7.02 -16.51 15.54
C LEU A 149 7.83 -17.39 14.58
N THR A 150 8.67 -18.29 15.10
CA THR A 150 9.48 -19.18 14.25
C THR A 150 8.62 -20.20 13.51
N ASP A 151 7.63 -20.81 14.18
CA ASP A 151 6.73 -21.79 13.56
C ASP A 151 5.87 -21.15 12.46
N GLU A 152 5.41 -19.91 12.67
CA GLU A 152 4.61 -19.18 11.68
C GLU A 152 5.44 -18.74 10.47
N ILE A 153 6.72 -18.39 10.67
CA ILE A 153 7.66 -18.13 9.55
C ILE A 153 7.89 -19.42 8.75
N GLU A 154 8.06 -20.56 9.42
CA GLU A 154 8.31 -21.84 8.78
C GLU A 154 7.10 -22.32 7.98
N ASN A 155 5.89 -22.17 8.53
CA ASN A 155 4.63 -22.43 7.82
C ASN A 155 4.38 -21.47 6.64
N ASN A 156 4.69 -20.18 6.80
CA ASN A 156 4.61 -19.23 5.67
C ASN A 156 5.66 -19.53 4.61
N LEU A 157 6.86 -19.98 4.99
CA LEU A 157 7.92 -20.34 4.05
C LEU A 157 7.57 -21.61 3.27
N SER A 158 7.01 -22.63 3.93
CA SER A 158 6.59 -23.88 3.29
C SER A 158 5.43 -23.64 2.31
N SER A 159 4.43 -22.86 2.70
CA SER A 159 3.32 -22.48 1.80
C SER A 159 3.77 -21.62 0.61
N ILE A 160 4.70 -20.68 0.81
CA ILE A 160 5.26 -19.89 -0.30
C ILE A 160 6.06 -20.80 -1.25
N LYS A 161 6.89 -21.71 -0.73
CA LYS A 161 7.64 -22.66 -1.57
C LYS A 161 6.72 -23.58 -2.36
N ALA A 162 5.65 -24.08 -1.75
CA ALA A 162 4.66 -24.91 -2.42
C ALA A 162 3.97 -24.15 -3.55
N ALA A 163 3.49 -22.93 -3.29
CA ALA A 163 2.88 -22.09 -4.32
C ALA A 163 3.87 -21.71 -5.45
N TYR A 164 5.15 -21.52 -5.12
CA TYR A 164 6.19 -21.22 -6.12
C TYR A 164 6.55 -22.44 -6.97
N ALA A 165 6.56 -23.64 -6.39
CA ALA A 165 6.77 -24.89 -7.12
C ALA A 165 5.60 -25.16 -8.07
N ASP A 166 4.37 -24.98 -7.61
CA ASP A 166 3.14 -25.11 -8.41
C ASP A 166 3.12 -24.09 -9.57
N GLN A 167 3.56 -22.85 -9.32
CA GLN A 167 3.67 -21.81 -10.34
C GLN A 167 4.83 -22.02 -11.32
N ALA A 168 5.89 -22.71 -10.91
CA ALA A 168 6.99 -23.12 -11.79
C ALA A 168 6.60 -24.31 -12.67
N GLU A 169 5.80 -25.25 -12.15
CA GLU A 169 5.25 -26.39 -12.90
C GLU A 169 4.15 -25.95 -13.88
N GLY A 170 3.31 -24.98 -13.50
CA GLY A 170 2.26 -24.41 -14.37
C GLY A 170 2.74 -23.34 -15.36
N SER A 171 4.05 -23.17 -15.56
CA SER A 171 4.59 -22.04 -16.32
C SER A 171 4.47 -22.23 -17.84
N ILE A 172 3.45 -21.61 -18.42
CA ILE A 172 3.30 -21.18 -19.82
C ILE A 172 3.14 -22.29 -20.88
N PHE A 173 3.71 -23.49 -20.72
CA PHE A 173 3.64 -24.53 -21.75
C PHE A 173 2.35 -25.37 -21.76
N GLN A 174 1.70 -25.57 -20.61
CA GLN A 174 0.42 -26.32 -20.56
C GLN A 174 -0.80 -25.53 -21.04
N VAL A 175 -0.70 -24.20 -21.19
CA VAL A 175 -1.80 -23.36 -21.70
C VAL A 175 -1.79 -23.30 -23.24
N PHE A 176 -0.68 -23.73 -23.87
CA PHE A 176 -0.49 -23.73 -25.33
C PHE A 176 -0.41 -25.15 -25.94
N GLU A 177 -0.75 -26.19 -25.18
CA GLU A 177 -0.93 -27.58 -25.63
C GLU A 177 -2.42 -27.96 -25.58
#